data_AF-A0A2U1KGX4-F1
#
_entry.id   AF-A0A2U1KGX4-F1
#
_cell.length_a   1.000
_cell.length_b   1.000
_cell.length_c   1.000
_cell.angle_alpha   90.00
_cell.angle_beta   90.00
_cell.angle_gamma   90.00
#
_symmetry.space_group_name_H-M   'P 1'
#
loop_
_entity.id
_entity.type
_entity.pdbx_description
1 polymer ?
#
loop_
_entity_poly.entity_id
_entity_poly.type
_entity_poly.pdbx_seq_one_letter_code
_entity_poly.pdbx_strand_id
1 'polypeptide(L)'
;MDESPENNSPPPAANSELIETVKPFSGESTVEWIDYAVNQAVIAQKNVTETLESTINVTKSRLDQIKSTSTAHFHMTLESLKDLKSDYNAYEDIVFGKMKEGVYFTASHPFATSGLVIGTGILASKRTRRSLYYSTMRLFTNDEAMLARANAKAQKLRDAVKTLTTESTKLEKDALDAEDKLKRGRTKLRQAGKQIRGVISSAYKIERQAGGLKDILKELPNRDASGFRKEVSQLGSQAKQERKVLSKQVKKISNYGISV
;
A
#
# COMPACT_ATOMS: atom_id res chain seq x y z
N MET A 1 -11.37 28.55 -10.67
CA MET A 1 -11.37 29.34 -9.44
C MET A 1 -11.62 28.35 -8.30
N ASP A 2 -10.66 27.69 -7.67
CA ASP A 2 -9.18 27.59 -7.69
C ASP A 2 -8.92 26.14 -7.19
N GLU A 3 -8.18 25.25 -7.85
CA GLU A 3 -6.72 25.15 -8.06
C GLU A 3 -5.88 24.90 -6.78
N SER A 4 -5.70 23.59 -6.47
CA SER A 4 -4.46 22.87 -6.02
C SER A 4 -3.68 23.32 -4.76
N PRO A 5 -2.73 22.51 -4.24
CA PRO A 5 -2.78 21.06 -3.96
C PRO A 5 -2.16 20.71 -2.58
N GLU A 6 -2.66 19.69 -1.89
CA GLU A 6 -1.99 19.14 -0.71
C GLU A 6 -0.87 18.17 -1.15
N ASN A 7 0.35 18.68 -1.08
CA ASN A 7 1.61 18.04 -1.42
C ASN A 7 1.87 16.83 -0.51
N ASN A 8 1.55 15.62 -1.00
CA ASN A 8 2.01 14.36 -0.42
C ASN A 8 3.52 14.19 -0.68
N SER A 9 4.35 14.72 0.21
CA SER A 9 5.76 14.36 0.30
C SER A 9 5.93 13.22 1.33
N PRO A 10 6.52 12.07 0.94
CA PRO A 10 6.73 10.94 1.85
C PRO A 10 7.79 11.27 2.92
N PRO A 11 7.74 10.65 4.11
CA PRO A 11 8.73 10.87 5.15
C PRO A 11 10.13 10.47 4.66
N PRO A 12 11.19 11.25 4.97
CA PRO A 12 12.52 10.96 4.51
C PRO A 12 12.99 9.62 5.06
N ALA A 13 13.49 8.79 4.14
CA ALA A 13 14.13 7.52 4.41
C ALA A 13 15.18 7.68 5.51
N ALA A 14 15.15 6.75 6.48
CA ALA A 14 16.26 6.56 7.40
C ALA A 14 17.50 6.21 6.58
N ASN A 15 18.38 7.18 6.40
CA ASN A 15 19.68 7.00 5.79
C ASN A 15 20.54 6.20 6.78
N SER A 16 20.46 4.88 6.67
CA SER A 16 21.39 3.93 7.26
C SER A 16 22.66 3.92 6.41
N GLU A 17 23.44 4.99 6.42
CA GLU A 17 24.76 5.01 5.80
C GLU A 17 25.58 6.17 6.37
N LEU A 18 26.57 5.80 7.18
CA LEU A 18 27.93 6.35 7.28
C LEU A 18 28.48 6.04 8.68
N ILE A 19 28.82 4.76 8.89
CA ILE A 19 29.98 4.46 9.73
C ILE A 19 31.17 4.92 8.88
N GLU A 20 31.45 6.22 8.95
CA GLU A 20 32.61 6.80 8.31
C GLU A 20 33.82 6.24 9.04
N THR A 21 34.54 5.36 8.34
CA THR A 21 35.77 4.71 8.75
C THR A 21 36.71 5.70 9.41
N VAL A 22 36.91 5.54 10.72
CA VAL A 22 37.88 6.31 11.50
C VAL A 22 39.28 6.03 10.95
N LYS A 23 39.87 7.05 10.34
CA LYS A 23 41.25 7.06 9.86
C LYS A 23 42.19 7.01 11.07
N PRO A 24 43.18 6.10 11.14
CA PRO A 24 44.07 6.03 12.29
C PRO A 24 44.96 7.28 12.34
N PHE A 25 44.95 7.93 13.50
CA PHE A 25 45.71 9.14 13.84
C PHE A 25 47.21 8.80 13.92
N SER A 26 48.05 9.56 13.22
CA SER A 26 49.52 9.52 13.30
C SER A 26 50.00 10.84 13.90
N GLY A 27 50.40 10.82 15.17
CA GLY A 27 50.90 12.01 15.88
C GLY A 27 51.56 11.65 17.21
N GLU A 28 52.84 12.00 17.35
CA GLU A 28 53.72 11.76 18.50
C GLU A 28 53.49 12.78 19.62
N SER A 29 52.41 12.66 20.40
CA SER A 29 52.40 13.13 21.80
C SER A 29 51.17 12.62 22.55
N THR A 30 51.36 12.19 23.80
CA THR A 30 50.28 11.71 24.68
C THR A 30 49.28 12.81 25.05
N VAL A 31 49.70 14.08 24.98
CA VAL A 31 48.89 15.25 25.34
C VAL A 31 47.84 15.56 24.28
N GLU A 32 48.18 15.45 22.99
CA GLU A 32 47.25 15.70 21.88
C GLU A 32 46.15 14.64 21.76
N TRP A 33 46.46 13.38 22.09
CA TRP A 33 45.44 12.32 22.13
C TRP A 33 44.43 12.52 23.26
N ILE A 34 44.90 12.95 24.43
CA ILE A 34 44.02 13.24 25.58
C ILE A 34 43.09 14.40 25.23
N ASP A 35 43.63 15.47 24.66
CA ASP A 35 42.82 16.65 24.31
C ASP A 35 41.80 16.34 23.20
N TYR A 36 42.19 15.53 22.20
CA TYR A 36 41.28 15.02 21.18
C TYR A 36 40.18 14.13 21.76
N ALA A 37 40.53 13.19 22.65
CA ALA A 37 39.56 12.28 23.29
C ALA A 37 38.57 13.03 24.18
N VAL A 38 39.03 14.04 24.92
CA VAL A 38 38.18 14.91 25.75
C VAL A 38 37.22 15.70 24.86
N ASN A 39 37.70 16.28 23.77
CA ASN A 39 36.84 17.03 22.85
C ASN A 39 35.79 16.13 22.18
N GLN A 40 36.18 14.92 21.77
CA GLN A 40 35.26 13.92 21.21
C GLN A 40 34.17 13.50 22.21
N ALA A 41 34.56 13.32 23.48
CA ALA A 41 33.63 12.98 24.55
C ALA A 41 32.62 14.11 24.83
N VAL A 42 33.05 15.37 24.78
CA VAL A 42 32.18 16.54 24.93
C VAL A 42 31.18 16.65 23.76
N ILE A 43 31.62 16.38 22.52
CA ILE A 43 30.74 16.38 21.34
C ILE A 43 29.74 15.22 21.42
N ALA A 44 30.17 14.02 21.80
CA ALA A 44 29.29 12.88 21.99
C ALA A 44 28.25 13.14 23.10
N GLN A 45 28.65 13.77 24.21
CA GLN A 45 27.75 14.13 25.30
C GLN A 45 26.66 15.11 24.84
N LYS A 46 27.03 16.16 24.09
CA LYS A 46 26.09 17.15 23.55
C LYS A 46 25.08 16.51 22.60
N ASN A 47 25.52 15.63 21.70
CA ASN A 47 24.64 14.93 20.78
C ASN A 47 23.67 13.98 21.52
N VAL A 48 24.13 13.31 22.58
CA VAL A 48 23.26 12.45 23.41
C VAL A 48 22.23 13.28 24.15
N THR A 49 22.60 14.44 24.71
CA THR A 49 21.64 15.32 25.40
C THR A 49 20.59 15.89 24.44
N GLU A 50 20.98 16.31 23.24
CA GLU A 50 20.06 16.88 22.24
C GLU A 50 19.12 15.80 21.64
N THR A 51 19.62 14.57 21.44
CA THR A 51 18.80 13.43 20.97
C THR A 51 17.82 12.94 22.03
N LEU A 52 18.18 12.99 23.31
CA LEU A 52 17.26 12.66 24.41
C LEU A 52 16.15 13.71 24.54
N GLU A 53 16.47 15.01 24.50
CA GLU A 53 15.46 16.07 24.58
C GLU A 53 14.49 16.07 23.40
N SER A 54 15.00 15.86 22.18
CA SER A 54 14.15 15.74 20.99
C SER A 54 13.25 14.50 21.02
N THR A 55 13.74 13.36 21.50
CA THR A 55 12.94 12.13 21.66
C THR A 55 11.87 12.29 22.73
N ILE A 56 12.17 12.98 23.83
CA ILE A 56 11.19 13.29 24.90
C ILE A 56 10.08 14.21 24.36
N ASN A 57 10.44 15.24 23.58
CA ASN A 57 9.45 16.16 23.01
C ASN A 57 8.58 15.51 21.92
N VAL A 58 9.15 14.63 21.09
CA VAL A 58 8.38 13.85 20.10
C VAL A 58 7.45 12.86 20.80
N THR A 59 7.89 12.24 21.90
CA THR A 59 7.03 11.32 22.66
C THR A 59 5.89 12.07 23.33
N LYS A 60 6.15 13.26 23.92
CA LYS A 60 5.10 14.12 24.51
C LYS A 60 4.09 14.57 23.46
N SER A 61 4.53 15.05 22.29
CA SER A 61 3.62 15.52 21.24
C SER A 61 2.75 14.39 20.66
N ARG A 62 3.29 13.17 20.53
CA ARG A 62 2.51 11.99 20.14
C ARG A 62 1.51 11.58 21.22
N LEU A 63 1.87 11.69 22.49
CA LEU A 63 1.00 11.37 23.61
C LEU A 63 -0.14 12.39 23.74
N ASP A 64 0.13 13.68 23.50
CA ASP A 64 -0.89 14.73 23.41
C ASP A 64 -1.81 14.54 22.19
N GLN A 65 -1.26 14.08 21.06
CA GLN A 65 -2.03 13.72 19.86
C GLN A 65 -2.96 12.50 20.10
N ILE A 66 -2.48 11.48 20.81
CA ILE A 66 -3.27 10.30 21.18
C ILE A 66 -4.34 10.67 22.21
N LYS A 67 -4.00 11.50 23.19
CA LYS A 67 -4.93 11.99 24.20
C LYS A 67 -6.07 12.78 23.55
N SER A 68 -5.75 13.73 22.67
CA SER A 68 -6.76 14.54 21.96
C SER A 68 -7.63 13.69 21.02
N THR A 69 -7.04 12.76 20.27
CA THR A 69 -7.78 11.83 19.39
C THR A 69 -8.70 10.91 20.20
N SER A 70 -8.22 10.36 21.31
CA SER A 70 -9.00 9.49 22.20
C SER A 70 -10.16 10.24 22.87
N THR A 71 -9.95 11.49 23.28
CA THR A 71 -11.03 12.31 23.84
C THR A 71 -12.15 12.56 22.82
N ALA A 72 -11.81 12.83 21.55
CA ALA A 72 -12.82 13.03 20.50
C ALA A 72 -13.68 11.76 20.27
N HIS A 73 -13.05 10.58 20.21
CA HIS A 73 -13.79 9.31 20.07
C HIS A 73 -14.61 8.97 21.32
N PHE A 74 -14.14 9.31 22.51
CA PHE A 74 -14.89 9.12 23.75
C PHE A 74 -16.12 10.02 23.82
N HIS A 75 -15.99 11.29 23.40
CA HIS A 75 -17.12 12.20 23.30
C HIS A 75 -18.17 11.73 22.30
N MET A 76 -17.76 11.21 21.13
CA MET A 76 -18.68 10.63 20.13
C MET A 76 -19.44 9.41 20.67
N THR A 77 -18.77 8.56 21.47
CA THR A 77 -19.41 7.39 22.12
C THR A 77 -20.35 7.81 23.26
N LEU A 78 -20.00 8.89 23.97
CA LEU A 78 -20.84 9.44 25.03
C LEU A 78 -22.10 10.11 24.44
N GLU A 79 -21.95 10.79 23.31
CA GLU A 79 -23.07 11.37 22.55
C GLU A 79 -24.01 10.29 22.02
N SER A 80 -23.48 9.20 21.44
CA SER A 80 -24.34 8.10 20.97
C SER A 80 -25.07 7.39 22.12
N LEU A 81 -24.46 7.29 23.31
CA LEU A 81 -25.16 6.79 24.51
C LEU A 81 -26.24 7.74 25.01
N LYS A 82 -26.02 9.06 24.93
CA LYS A 82 -27.04 10.06 25.27
C LYS A 82 -28.21 10.02 24.29
N ASP A 83 -27.92 9.87 23.01
CA ASP A 83 -28.92 9.75 21.95
C ASP A 83 -29.75 8.48 22.12
N LEU A 84 -29.09 7.35 22.38
CA LEU A 84 -29.76 6.07 22.62
C LEU A 84 -30.59 6.07 23.92
N LYS A 85 -30.16 6.83 24.94
CA LYS A 85 -30.97 7.07 26.15
C LYS A 85 -32.20 7.93 25.84
N SER A 86 -32.05 8.96 25.01
CA SER A 86 -33.17 9.81 24.57
C SER A 86 -34.19 9.01 23.77
N ASP A 87 -33.71 8.21 22.80
CA ASP A 87 -34.55 7.30 22.02
C ASP A 87 -35.24 6.26 22.90
N TYR A 88 -34.51 5.66 23.84
CA TYR A 88 -35.09 4.73 24.82
C TYR A 88 -36.20 5.38 25.63
N ASN A 89 -35.98 6.60 26.15
CA ASN A 89 -37.00 7.34 26.89
C ASN A 89 -38.22 7.66 26.01
N ALA A 90 -38.04 7.98 24.73
CA ALA A 90 -39.16 8.21 23.81
C ALA A 90 -39.97 6.93 23.58
N TYR A 91 -39.32 5.78 23.43
CA TYR A 91 -40.00 4.48 23.36
C TYR A 91 -40.67 4.13 24.69
N GLU A 92 -40.01 4.41 25.81
CA GLU A 92 -40.53 4.22 27.16
C GLU A 92 -41.83 5.03 27.34
N ASP A 93 -41.83 6.32 26.99
CA ASP A 93 -43.01 7.18 27.07
C ASP A 93 -44.14 6.75 26.13
N ILE A 94 -43.83 6.25 24.93
CA ILE A 94 -44.85 5.70 24.02
C ILE A 94 -45.45 4.40 24.58
N VAL A 95 -44.63 3.52 25.14
CA VAL A 95 -45.08 2.23 25.69
C VAL A 95 -45.85 2.44 27.01
N PHE A 96 -45.34 3.25 27.94
CA PHE A 96 -46.05 3.60 29.17
C PHE A 96 -47.25 4.49 28.91
N GLY A 97 -47.18 5.38 27.92
CA GLY A 97 -48.32 6.19 27.45
C GLY A 97 -49.44 5.30 26.91
N LYS A 98 -49.13 4.36 26.02
CA LYS A 98 -50.09 3.37 25.51
C LYS A 98 -50.57 2.39 26.57
N MET A 99 -49.74 2.06 27.56
CA MET A 99 -50.19 1.26 28.71
C MET A 99 -51.18 2.07 29.56
N LYS A 100 -50.91 3.35 29.84
CA LYS A 100 -51.78 4.21 30.63
C LYS A 100 -53.11 4.51 29.91
N GLU A 101 -53.05 4.72 28.60
CA GLU A 101 -54.21 4.84 27.73
C GLU A 101 -54.94 3.49 27.60
N GLY A 102 -54.19 2.38 27.59
CA GLY A 102 -54.69 1.02 27.70
C GLY A 102 -55.40 0.75 29.03
N VAL A 103 -54.97 1.32 30.15
CA VAL A 103 -55.68 1.26 31.45
C VAL A 103 -56.99 2.06 31.36
N TYR A 104 -57.00 3.19 30.67
CA TYR A 104 -58.23 3.97 30.44
C TYR A 104 -59.19 3.27 29.47
N PHE A 105 -58.67 2.59 28.43
CA PHE A 105 -59.42 1.77 27.49
C PHE A 105 -59.93 0.46 28.11
N THR A 106 -59.19 -0.10 29.08
CA THR A 106 -59.58 -1.28 29.88
C THR A 106 -60.87 -1.08 30.65
N ALA A 107 -61.14 0.16 31.10
CA ALA A 107 -62.42 0.49 31.76
C ALA A 107 -63.63 0.33 30.81
N SER A 108 -63.41 0.34 29.49
CA SER A 108 -64.48 0.28 28.49
C SER A 108 -64.64 -1.10 27.82
N HIS A 109 -63.65 -2.01 27.90
CA HIS A 109 -63.68 -3.32 27.21
C HIS A 109 -63.07 -4.46 28.08
N PRO A 110 -63.86 -5.11 28.96
CA PRO A 110 -63.36 -6.09 29.95
C PRO A 110 -62.83 -7.43 29.39
N PHE A 111 -63.18 -7.81 28.15
CA PHE A 111 -62.73 -9.09 27.58
C PHE A 111 -61.31 -9.05 26.98
N ALA A 112 -60.84 -7.90 26.51
CA ALA A 112 -59.50 -7.74 25.93
C ALA A 112 -58.39 -7.80 27.00
N THR A 113 -58.72 -7.51 28.27
CA THR A 113 -57.76 -7.40 29.38
C THR A 113 -57.39 -8.74 30.02
N SER A 114 -58.15 -9.81 29.78
CA SER A 114 -57.86 -11.12 30.36
C SER A 114 -56.48 -11.66 29.96
N GLY A 115 -56.06 -11.43 28.72
CA GLY A 115 -54.78 -11.92 28.20
C GLY A 115 -53.55 -11.25 28.84
N LEU A 116 -53.63 -9.94 29.13
CA LEU A 116 -52.50 -9.18 29.69
C LEU A 116 -52.24 -9.55 31.17
N VAL A 117 -53.31 -9.77 31.95
CA VAL A 117 -53.21 -10.20 33.36
C VAL A 117 -52.69 -11.62 33.47
N ILE A 118 -53.10 -12.53 32.57
CA ILE A 118 -52.59 -13.90 32.55
C ILE A 118 -51.11 -13.94 32.15
N GLY A 119 -50.71 -13.19 31.11
CA GLY A 119 -49.30 -13.12 30.67
C GLY A 119 -48.36 -12.55 31.74
N THR A 120 -48.75 -11.46 32.40
CA THR A 120 -47.98 -10.87 33.51
C THR A 120 -47.96 -11.79 34.75
N GLY A 121 -49.05 -12.51 35.03
CA GLY A 121 -49.11 -13.52 36.10
C GLY A 121 -48.16 -14.71 35.87
N ILE A 122 -48.04 -15.20 34.64
CA ILE A 122 -47.12 -16.30 34.29
C ILE A 122 -45.65 -15.88 34.44
N LEU A 123 -45.32 -14.63 34.09
CA LEU A 123 -43.97 -14.10 34.25
C LEU A 123 -43.66 -13.69 35.70
N ALA A 124 -44.67 -13.34 36.50
CA ALA A 124 -44.54 -13.07 37.92
C ALA A 124 -44.42 -14.34 38.77
N SER A 125 -44.84 -15.50 38.26
CA SER A 125 -44.73 -16.78 38.96
C SER A 125 -43.27 -17.16 39.25
N LYS A 126 -42.96 -17.45 40.51
CA LYS A 126 -41.59 -17.76 40.97
C LYS A 126 -40.95 -18.95 40.24
N ARG A 127 -41.75 -19.88 39.71
CA ARG A 127 -41.30 -21.13 39.09
C ARG A 127 -40.74 -20.93 37.67
N THR A 128 -41.39 -20.08 36.87
CA THR A 128 -40.96 -19.75 35.50
C THR A 128 -39.72 -18.87 35.51
N ARG A 129 -39.64 -17.89 36.43
CA ARG A 129 -38.43 -17.09 36.66
C ARG A 129 -37.21 -17.94 36.99
N ARG A 130 -37.38 -18.90 37.91
CA ARG A 130 -36.29 -19.80 38.33
C ARG A 130 -35.85 -20.73 37.20
N SER A 131 -36.78 -21.23 36.40
CA SER A 131 -36.47 -22.05 35.21
C SER A 131 -35.72 -21.26 34.14
N LEU A 132 -36.17 -20.04 33.83
CA LEU A 132 -35.48 -19.16 32.88
C LEU A 132 -34.08 -18.80 33.38
N TYR A 133 -33.94 -18.44 34.67
CA TYR A 133 -32.66 -18.14 35.29
C TYR A 133 -31.65 -19.30 35.22
N TYR A 134 -32.06 -20.52 35.58
CA TYR A 134 -31.15 -21.68 35.48
C TYR A 134 -30.90 -22.11 34.03
N SER A 135 -31.87 -21.93 33.14
CA SER A 135 -31.69 -22.23 31.72
C SER A 135 -30.70 -21.28 31.05
N THR A 136 -30.78 -19.97 31.35
CA THR A 136 -29.83 -18.97 30.84
C THR A 136 -28.46 -19.14 31.48
N MET A 137 -28.38 -19.38 32.80
CA MET A 137 -27.09 -19.61 33.47
C MET A 137 -26.40 -20.88 32.97
N ARG A 138 -27.15 -21.96 32.67
CA ARG A 138 -26.59 -23.21 32.15
C ARG A 138 -25.96 -23.07 30.76
N LEU A 139 -26.39 -22.09 29.96
CA LEU A 139 -25.74 -21.75 28.69
C LEU A 139 -24.40 -21.04 28.90
N PHE A 140 -24.27 -20.28 29.99
CA PHE A 140 -23.03 -19.60 30.37
C PHE A 140 -22.07 -20.48 31.18
N THR A 141 -22.52 -21.53 31.87
CA THR A 141 -21.66 -22.39 32.70
C THR A 141 -20.99 -23.55 31.96
N ASN A 142 -21.19 -23.72 30.65
CA ASN A 142 -20.46 -24.70 29.85
C ASN A 142 -19.10 -24.12 29.38
N ASP A 143 -18.29 -23.67 30.33
CA ASP A 143 -16.98 -23.04 30.09
C ASP A 143 -16.07 -23.94 29.26
N GLU A 144 -16.08 -25.25 29.54
CA GLU A 144 -15.29 -26.25 28.81
C GLU A 144 -15.70 -26.36 27.34
N ALA A 145 -17.00 -26.28 27.03
CA ALA A 145 -17.47 -26.31 25.64
C ALA A 145 -17.11 -25.02 24.90
N MET A 146 -17.11 -23.88 25.58
CA MET A 146 -16.68 -22.60 25.01
C MET A 146 -15.17 -22.60 24.74
N LEU A 147 -14.37 -23.11 25.68
CA LEU A 147 -12.92 -23.28 25.53
C LEU A 147 -12.56 -24.26 24.43
N ALA A 148 -13.26 -25.40 24.32
CA ALA A 148 -13.06 -26.36 23.23
C ALA A 148 -13.35 -25.74 21.86
N ARG A 149 -14.43 -24.95 21.74
CA ARG A 149 -14.77 -24.21 20.52
C ARG A 149 -13.76 -23.11 20.21
N ALA A 150 -13.28 -22.39 21.21
CA ALA A 150 -12.25 -21.36 21.05
C ALA A 150 -10.93 -21.98 20.58
N ASN A 151 -10.50 -23.09 21.18
CA ASN A 151 -9.32 -23.84 20.77
C ASN A 151 -9.44 -24.37 19.34
N ALA A 152 -10.58 -24.94 18.96
CA ALA A 152 -10.82 -25.40 17.59
C ALA A 152 -10.74 -24.25 16.57
N LYS A 153 -11.29 -23.07 16.90
CA LYS A 153 -11.18 -21.87 16.05
C LYS A 153 -9.73 -21.37 15.98
N ALA A 154 -9.01 -21.37 17.11
CA ALA A 154 -7.61 -20.98 17.15
C ALA A 154 -6.71 -21.91 16.32
N GLN A 155 -6.96 -23.22 16.35
CA GLN A 155 -6.26 -24.20 15.51
C GLN A 155 -6.53 -23.96 14.02
N LYS A 156 -7.81 -23.79 13.62
CA LYS A 156 -8.15 -23.44 12.24
C LYS A 156 -7.47 -22.16 11.75
N LEU A 157 -7.41 -21.14 12.60
CA LEU A 157 -6.69 -19.90 12.29
C LEU A 157 -5.19 -20.13 12.15
N ARG A 158 -4.57 -20.93 13.03
CA ARG A 158 -3.16 -21.29 12.91
C ARG A 158 -2.87 -22.02 11.60
N ASP A 159 -3.73 -22.93 11.19
CA ASP A 159 -3.56 -23.66 9.94
C ASP A 159 -3.72 -22.73 8.74
N ALA A 160 -4.71 -21.83 8.75
CA ALA A 160 -4.89 -20.82 7.71
C ALA A 160 -3.70 -19.84 7.63
N VAL A 161 -3.12 -19.46 8.77
CA VAL A 161 -1.90 -18.62 8.80
C VAL A 161 -0.72 -19.39 8.22
N LYS A 162 -0.55 -20.67 8.55
CA LYS A 162 0.53 -21.49 7.96
C LYS A 162 0.39 -21.58 6.45
N THR A 163 -0.80 -21.88 5.92
CA THR A 163 -1.02 -21.93 4.46
C THR A 163 -0.72 -20.58 3.82
N LEU A 164 -1.20 -19.48 4.43
CA LEU A 164 -0.91 -18.13 3.95
C LEU A 164 0.58 -17.82 3.94
N THR A 165 1.34 -18.19 4.97
CA THR A 165 2.80 -17.96 5.00
C THR A 165 3.55 -18.77 3.94
N THR A 166 3.09 -19.99 3.63
CA THR A 166 3.70 -20.79 2.56
C THR A 166 3.39 -20.22 1.18
N GLU A 167 2.17 -19.73 0.96
CA GLU A 167 1.78 -19.11 -0.29
C GLU A 167 2.46 -17.74 -0.46
N SER A 168 2.54 -16.93 0.60
CA SER A 168 3.18 -15.61 0.55
C SER A 168 4.66 -15.71 0.21
N THR A 169 5.39 -16.63 0.85
CA THR A 169 6.83 -16.83 0.58
C THR A 169 7.08 -17.39 -0.82
N LYS A 170 6.16 -18.20 -1.37
CA LYS A 170 6.24 -18.66 -2.76
C LYS A 170 6.01 -17.50 -3.74
N LEU A 171 4.93 -16.73 -3.55
CA LEU A 171 4.60 -15.60 -4.41
C LEU A 171 5.67 -14.50 -4.37
N GLU A 172 6.29 -14.28 -3.20
CA GLU A 172 7.40 -13.34 -3.06
C GLU A 172 8.61 -13.77 -3.89
N LYS A 173 9.00 -15.05 -3.84
CA LYS A 173 10.08 -15.59 -4.68
C LYS A 173 9.77 -15.49 -6.17
N ASP A 174 8.54 -15.82 -6.56
CA ASP A 174 8.09 -15.73 -7.96
C ASP A 174 8.09 -14.27 -8.44
N ALA A 175 7.71 -13.31 -7.58
CA ALA A 175 7.75 -11.89 -7.88
C ALA A 175 9.18 -11.36 -8.05
N LEU A 176 10.11 -11.76 -7.17
CA LEU A 176 11.53 -11.38 -7.27
C LEU A 176 12.18 -11.93 -8.54
N ASP A 177 11.92 -13.20 -8.89
CA ASP A 177 12.43 -13.81 -10.13
C ASP A 177 11.83 -13.13 -11.38
N ALA A 178 10.55 -12.77 -11.36
CA ALA A 178 9.92 -12.01 -12.42
C ALA A 178 10.54 -10.61 -12.58
N GLU A 179 10.81 -9.91 -11.47
CA GLU A 179 11.48 -8.61 -11.48
C GLU A 179 12.88 -8.69 -12.09
N ASP A 180 13.66 -9.69 -11.70
CA ASP A 180 15.00 -9.94 -12.24
C ASP A 180 14.97 -10.22 -13.75
N LYS A 181 14.03 -11.05 -14.19
CA LYS A 181 13.81 -11.32 -15.63
C LYS A 181 13.42 -10.06 -16.38
N LEU A 182 12.56 -9.21 -15.80
CA LEU A 182 12.19 -7.93 -16.40
C LEU A 182 13.37 -6.95 -16.49
N LYS A 183 14.17 -6.82 -15.43
CA LYS A 183 15.38 -5.98 -15.42
C LYS A 183 16.37 -6.45 -16.50
N ARG A 184 16.66 -7.75 -16.55
CA ARG A 184 17.54 -8.34 -17.56
C ARG A 184 16.97 -8.18 -18.97
N GLY A 185 15.67 -8.40 -19.16
CA GLY A 185 14.97 -8.22 -20.42
C GLY A 185 15.02 -6.77 -20.92
N ARG A 186 14.80 -5.79 -20.04
CA ARG A 186 14.89 -4.36 -20.33
C ARG A 186 16.29 -3.97 -20.82
N THR A 187 17.34 -4.47 -20.16
CA THR A 187 18.73 -4.21 -20.58
C THR A 187 19.04 -4.82 -21.94
N LYS A 188 18.59 -6.06 -22.21
CA LYS A 188 18.73 -6.71 -23.51
C LYS A 188 18.00 -5.94 -24.62
N LEU A 189 16.77 -5.50 -24.37
CA LEU A 189 16.01 -4.67 -25.33
C LEU A 189 16.70 -3.34 -25.61
N ARG A 190 17.28 -2.69 -24.59
CA ARG A 190 18.04 -1.46 -24.76
C ARG A 190 19.29 -1.68 -25.61
N GLN A 191 20.04 -2.76 -25.37
CA GLN A 191 21.23 -3.09 -26.14
C GLN A 191 20.89 -3.43 -27.61
N ALA A 192 19.87 -4.27 -27.82
CA ALA A 192 19.38 -4.59 -29.15
C ALA A 192 18.89 -3.33 -29.89
N GLY A 193 18.18 -2.45 -29.19
CA GLY A 193 17.78 -1.15 -29.73
C GLY A 193 18.98 -0.32 -30.21
N LYS A 194 20.06 -0.22 -29.40
CA LYS A 194 21.27 0.51 -29.78
C LYS A 194 21.93 -0.09 -31.03
N GLN A 195 22.00 -1.41 -31.11
CA GLN A 195 22.52 -2.11 -32.30
C GLN A 195 21.67 -1.81 -33.52
N ILE A 196 20.33 -1.88 -33.41
CA ILE A 196 19.42 -1.54 -34.50
C ILE A 196 19.59 -0.07 -34.93
N ARG A 197 19.77 0.86 -33.99
CA ARG A 197 20.04 2.27 -34.29
C ARG A 197 21.35 2.47 -35.05
N GLY A 198 22.38 1.69 -34.71
CA GLY A 198 23.63 1.61 -35.47
C GLY A 198 23.40 1.15 -36.92
N VAL A 199 22.63 0.07 -37.11
CA VAL A 199 22.28 -0.46 -38.44
C VAL A 199 21.41 0.52 -39.24
N ILE A 200 20.48 1.24 -38.60
CA ILE A 200 19.70 2.31 -39.24
C ILE A 200 20.62 3.41 -39.78
N SER A 201 21.66 3.78 -39.01
CA SER A 201 22.63 4.80 -39.43
C SER A 201 23.49 4.31 -40.59
N SER A 202 23.94 3.06 -40.57
CA SER A 202 24.70 2.48 -41.70
C SER A 202 23.84 2.34 -42.96
N ALA A 203 22.61 1.84 -42.83
CA ALA A 203 21.65 1.75 -43.93
C ALA A 203 21.34 3.15 -44.52
N TYR A 204 21.25 4.18 -43.68
CA TYR A 204 21.07 5.56 -44.14
C TYR A 204 22.28 6.09 -44.93
N LYS A 205 23.51 5.77 -44.49
CA LYS A 205 24.72 6.11 -45.24
C LYS A 205 24.76 5.42 -46.60
N ILE A 206 24.39 4.13 -46.65
CA ILE A 206 24.30 3.36 -47.89
C ILE A 206 23.24 3.97 -48.82
N GLU A 207 22.06 4.32 -48.30
CA GLU A 207 21.00 4.99 -49.08
C GLU A 207 21.50 6.31 -49.69
N ARG A 208 22.25 7.11 -48.91
CA ARG A 208 22.85 8.37 -49.37
C ARG A 208 23.92 8.15 -50.44
N GLN A 209 24.82 7.19 -50.24
CA GLN A 209 25.88 6.85 -51.20
C GLN A 209 25.31 6.30 -52.50
N ALA A 210 24.31 5.41 -52.42
CA ALA A 210 23.60 4.90 -53.59
C ALA A 210 22.87 6.00 -54.35
N GLY A 211 22.25 6.95 -53.64
CA GLY A 211 21.64 8.14 -54.26
C GLY A 211 22.66 8.97 -55.04
N GLY A 212 23.77 9.35 -54.38
CA GLY A 212 24.82 10.13 -55.03
C GLY A 212 25.48 9.41 -56.22
N LEU A 213 25.75 8.11 -56.08
CA LEU A 213 26.31 7.31 -57.18
C LEU A 213 25.33 7.19 -58.35
N LYS A 214 24.03 7.03 -58.08
CA LYS A 214 22.99 7.03 -59.11
C LYS A 214 22.92 8.36 -59.85
N ASP A 215 23.09 9.48 -59.15
CA ASP A 215 23.10 10.82 -59.74
C ASP A 215 24.32 11.02 -60.66
N ILE A 216 25.51 10.60 -60.23
CA ILE A 216 26.72 10.61 -61.08
C ILE A 216 26.51 9.72 -62.30
N LEU A 217 26.03 8.48 -62.10
CA LEU A 217 25.78 7.56 -63.20
C LEU A 217 24.77 8.10 -64.21
N LYS A 218 23.85 8.98 -63.79
CA LYS A 218 22.85 9.64 -64.66
C LYS A 218 23.50 10.52 -65.73
N GLU A 219 24.66 11.09 -65.44
CA GLU A 219 25.40 11.98 -66.34
C GLU A 219 26.15 11.23 -67.44
N LEU A 220 26.49 9.95 -67.24
CA LEU A 220 27.21 9.15 -68.24
C LEU A 220 26.24 8.52 -69.27
N PRO A 221 26.29 8.89 -70.57
CA PRO A 221 25.41 8.33 -71.60
C PRO A 221 25.92 6.99 -72.18
N ASN A 222 26.35 6.06 -71.32
CA ASN A 222 26.90 4.76 -71.73
C ASN A 222 25.95 3.59 -71.39
N ARG A 223 25.94 2.54 -72.22
CA ARG A 223 25.08 1.36 -72.01
C ARG A 223 25.38 0.66 -70.69
N ASP A 224 26.64 0.50 -70.33
CA ASP A 224 27.05 -0.18 -69.09
C ASP A 224 26.64 0.63 -67.84
N ALA A 225 26.61 1.96 -67.94
CA ALA A 225 26.11 2.82 -66.87
C ALA A 225 24.62 2.55 -66.58
N SER A 226 23.82 2.15 -67.58
CA SER A 226 22.40 1.83 -67.36
C SER A 226 22.19 0.57 -66.50
N GLY A 227 23.09 -0.42 -66.60
CA GLY A 227 23.10 -1.61 -65.75
C GLY A 227 23.39 -1.24 -64.30
N PHE A 228 24.48 -0.52 -64.07
CA PHE A 228 24.86 -0.04 -62.73
C PHE A 228 23.79 0.88 -62.11
N ARG A 229 23.12 1.73 -62.90
CA ARG A 229 22.00 2.55 -62.39
C ARG A 229 20.87 1.71 -61.81
N LYS A 230 20.52 0.59 -62.46
CA LYS A 230 19.48 -0.31 -61.98
C LYS A 230 19.91 -0.98 -60.68
N GLU A 231 21.12 -1.51 -60.65
CA GLU A 231 21.68 -2.19 -59.48
C GLU A 231 21.78 -1.24 -58.27
N VAL A 232 22.38 -0.06 -58.44
CA VAL A 232 22.49 0.96 -57.38
C VAL A 232 21.11 1.44 -56.92
N SER A 233 20.15 1.62 -57.84
CA SER A 233 18.79 1.99 -57.48
C SER A 233 18.07 0.89 -56.69
N GLN A 234 18.34 -0.38 -56.98
CA GLN A 234 17.80 -1.52 -56.26
C GLN A 234 18.43 -1.64 -54.85
N LEU A 235 19.75 -1.50 -54.74
CA LEU A 235 20.44 -1.51 -53.44
C LEU A 235 19.97 -0.35 -52.55
N GLY A 236 19.83 0.86 -53.12
CA GLY A 236 19.31 2.02 -52.40
C GLY A 236 17.87 1.84 -51.93
N SER A 237 16.99 1.25 -52.75
CA SER A 237 15.59 0.99 -52.37
C SER A 237 15.48 -0.10 -51.29
N GLN A 238 16.29 -1.16 -51.39
CA GLN A 238 16.39 -2.21 -50.37
C GLN A 238 16.87 -1.62 -49.03
N ALA A 239 17.96 -0.85 -49.02
CA ALA A 239 18.47 -0.20 -47.81
C ALA A 239 17.43 0.72 -47.16
N LYS A 240 16.68 1.48 -47.97
CA LYS A 240 15.58 2.33 -47.50
C LYS A 240 14.43 1.54 -46.89
N GLN A 241 14.06 0.40 -47.50
CA GLN A 241 13.01 -0.48 -46.98
C GLN A 241 13.41 -1.09 -45.64
N GLU A 242 14.62 -1.65 -45.55
CA GLU A 242 15.17 -2.21 -44.31
C GLU A 242 15.24 -1.16 -43.21
N ARG A 243 15.72 0.04 -43.52
CA ARG A 243 15.75 1.17 -42.59
C ARG A 243 14.36 1.50 -42.03
N LYS A 244 13.32 1.50 -42.88
CA LYS A 244 11.94 1.76 -42.46
C LYS A 244 11.41 0.66 -41.54
N VAL A 245 11.73 -0.60 -41.82
CA VAL A 245 11.35 -1.75 -40.97
C VAL A 245 12.03 -1.66 -39.61
N LEU A 246 13.35 -1.45 -39.58
CA LEU A 246 14.13 -1.31 -38.36
C LEU A 246 13.71 -0.11 -37.52
N SER A 247 13.42 1.03 -38.16
CA SER A 247 12.92 2.22 -37.47
C SER A 247 11.57 1.98 -36.77
N LYS A 248 10.66 1.20 -37.39
CA LYS A 248 9.41 0.78 -36.74
C LYS A 248 9.69 -0.08 -35.50
N GLN A 249 10.67 -0.99 -35.55
CA GLN A 249 11.03 -1.82 -34.41
C GLN A 249 11.61 -0.99 -33.26
N VAL A 250 12.50 -0.03 -33.55
CA VAL A 250 13.01 0.90 -32.52
C VAL A 250 11.88 1.73 -31.91
N LYS A 251 10.91 2.18 -32.72
CA LYS A 251 9.72 2.88 -32.21
C LYS A 251 8.90 2.01 -31.26
N LYS A 252 8.73 0.71 -31.56
CA LYS A 252 8.09 -0.23 -30.64
C LYS A 252 8.84 -0.34 -29.31
N ILE A 253 10.17 -0.45 -29.33
CA ILE A 253 11.00 -0.48 -28.12
C ILE A 253 10.82 0.80 -27.30
N SER A 254 10.82 1.97 -27.96
CA SER A 254 10.60 3.26 -27.32
C SER A 254 9.21 3.38 -26.68
N ASN A 255 8.17 2.83 -27.32
CA ASN A 255 6.80 2.84 -26.79
C ASN A 255 6.66 2.03 -25.49
N TYR A 256 7.55 1.07 -25.23
CA TYR A 256 7.62 0.37 -23.94
C TYR A 256 8.35 1.17 -22.84
N GLY A 257 8.64 2.46 -23.06
CA GLY A 257 9.36 3.31 -22.09
C GLY A 257 10.84 2.96 -21.95
N ILE A 258 11.43 2.31 -22.96
CA ILE A 258 12.85 1.98 -23.00
C ILE A 258 13.54 2.99 -23.92
N SER A 259 14.37 3.87 -23.33
CA SER A 259 15.18 4.81 -24.09
C SER A 259 16.32 4.10 -24.82
N VAL A 260 16.32 4.18 -26.15
CA VAL A 260 17.32 3.56 -27.03
C VAL A 260 18.30 4.58 -27.57
#